data_AF-A0AAX4I2E8-F1
#
_entry.id   AF-A0AAX4I2E8-F1
#
_cell.length_a   1.000
_cell.length_b   1.000
_cell.length_c   1.000
_cell.angle_alpha   90.00
_cell.angle_beta   90.00
_cell.angle_gamma   90.00
#
_symmetry.space_group_name_H-M   'P 1'
#
loop_
_entity.id
_entity.type
_entity.pdbx_description
1 polymer ?
#
loop_
_entity_poly.entity_id
_entity_poly.type
_entity_poly.pdbx_seq_one_letter_code
_entity_poly.pdbx_strand_id
1 'polypeptide(L)'
;MQFSAVLVAFLTAAPLLVSITPPKLSYRLIHLVSAMADLHKELLCIKFQAGPEPFVGHDEATKSACEAYKARNTGTKKWDTCPDCRVDTKYGGATCKSDAGHLGGDQFKAYCLDFGAPASDTPFVSVF
;
A
#
# COMPACT_ATOMS: atom_id res chain seq x y z
N MET A 1 -26.54 39.82 -43.04
CA MET A 1 -25.27 40.58 -43.14
C MET A 1 -25.47 41.90 -42.41
N GLN A 2 -24.90 42.09 -41.22
CA GLN A 2 -24.69 43.42 -40.65
C GLN A 2 -23.57 43.34 -39.60
N PHE A 3 -22.44 43.97 -39.92
CA PHE A 3 -21.30 44.17 -39.03
C PHE A 3 -21.61 45.36 -38.12
N SER A 4 -21.27 45.26 -36.83
CA SER A 4 -20.94 46.45 -36.03
C SER A 4 -19.91 46.08 -34.98
N ALA A 5 -18.69 46.59 -35.22
CA ALA A 5 -17.58 46.56 -34.30
C ALA A 5 -17.81 47.58 -33.17
N VAL A 6 -17.55 47.17 -31.94
CA VAL A 6 -17.24 48.11 -30.86
C VAL A 6 -15.90 47.67 -30.28
N LEU A 7 -14.86 48.41 -30.67
CA LEU A 7 -13.57 48.44 -29.99
C LEU A 7 -13.80 48.94 -28.55
N VAL A 8 -13.36 48.16 -27.57
CA VAL A 8 -13.07 48.71 -26.24
C VAL A 8 -11.60 48.45 -25.96
N ALA A 9 -10.79 49.49 -26.16
CA ALA A 9 -9.41 49.53 -25.75
C ALA A 9 -9.38 49.81 -24.24
N PHE A 10 -8.99 48.81 -23.44
CA PHE A 10 -8.62 49.04 -22.04
C PHE A 10 -7.10 49.02 -21.90
N LEU A 11 -6.60 50.22 -21.57
CA LEU A 11 -5.25 50.54 -21.14
C LEU A 11 -4.96 49.99 -19.74
N THR A 12 -3.70 49.59 -19.55
CA THR A 12 -2.89 49.61 -18.32
C THR A 12 -3.23 48.65 -17.18
N ALA A 13 -2.38 47.64 -16.99
CA ALA A 13 -1.54 47.48 -15.80
C ALA A 13 -0.54 46.33 -16.01
N ALA A 14 0.76 46.64 -15.97
CA ALA A 14 1.82 45.66 -15.98
C ALA A 14 1.80 44.82 -14.68
N PRO A 15 1.83 43.48 -14.74
CA PRO A 15 2.04 42.69 -13.54
C PRO A 15 3.49 42.85 -13.07
N LEU A 16 3.66 43.41 -11.87
CA LEU A 16 4.92 43.37 -11.12
C LEU A 16 5.30 41.91 -10.89
N LEU A 17 6.28 41.42 -11.65
CA LEU A 17 6.99 40.16 -11.40
C LEU A 17 7.80 40.31 -10.11
N VAL A 18 7.19 39.96 -8.98
CA VAL A 18 7.96 39.68 -7.75
C VAL A 18 8.60 38.31 -7.94
N SER A 19 9.86 38.33 -8.38
CA SER A 19 10.73 37.16 -8.44
C SER A 19 11.12 36.74 -7.02
N ILE A 20 10.33 35.86 -6.42
CA ILE A 20 10.69 35.17 -5.18
C ILE A 20 11.52 33.94 -5.58
N THR A 21 12.84 34.08 -5.71
CA THR A 21 13.72 32.90 -5.74
C THR A 21 13.81 32.36 -4.31
N PRO A 22 13.31 31.15 -3.99
CA PRO A 22 13.51 30.60 -2.66
C PRO A 22 15.02 30.34 -2.44
N PRO A 23 15.53 30.58 -1.22
CA PRO A 23 16.92 30.31 -0.91
C PRO A 23 17.21 28.82 -1.14
N LYS A 24 18.34 28.53 -1.80
CA LYS A 24 18.87 27.18 -1.96
C LYS A 24 19.19 26.61 -0.57
N LEU A 25 18.20 25.98 0.05
CA LEU A 25 18.38 25.22 1.26
C LEU A 25 19.12 23.94 0.86
N SER A 26 20.44 23.99 1.01
CA SER A 26 21.33 22.84 0.92
C SER A 26 20.97 21.87 2.05
N TYR A 27 19.95 21.05 1.79
CA TYR A 27 19.48 20.02 2.67
C TYR A 27 20.44 18.84 2.57
N ARG A 28 21.63 18.96 3.20
CA ARG A 28 22.36 17.77 3.64
C ARG A 28 21.59 17.17 4.80
N LEU A 29 20.47 16.53 4.48
CA LEU A 29 19.68 15.85 5.46
C LEU A 29 19.60 14.38 5.09
N ILE A 30 20.45 13.63 5.77
CA ILE A 30 20.33 12.19 5.88
C ILE A 30 19.14 11.96 6.80
N HIS A 31 17.94 12.03 6.21
CA HIS A 31 16.74 11.48 6.81
C HIS A 31 16.91 9.95 6.83
N LEU A 32 17.44 9.41 7.93
CA LEU A 32 17.20 8.03 8.33
C LEU A 32 15.73 7.92 8.77
N VAL A 33 14.79 8.08 7.84
CA VAL A 33 13.42 7.65 8.04
C VAL A 33 13.46 6.14 7.89
N SER A 34 13.63 5.46 9.03
CA SER A 34 13.30 4.04 9.10
C SER A 34 11.80 3.94 8.86
N ALA A 35 11.38 3.62 7.64
CA ALA A 35 10.04 3.13 7.40
C ALA A 35 9.87 1.90 8.30
N MET A 36 9.13 2.05 9.40
CA MET A 36 8.71 0.92 10.21
C MET A 36 7.70 0.17 9.34
N ALA A 37 8.17 -0.79 8.56
CA ALA A 37 7.25 -1.72 7.93
C ALA A 37 6.54 -2.47 9.04
N ASP A 38 5.22 -2.50 8.96
CA ASP A 38 4.36 -3.30 9.81
C ASP A 38 4.64 -4.79 9.51
N LEU A 39 5.57 -5.37 10.28
CA LEU A 39 6.07 -6.72 10.10
C LEU A 39 5.29 -7.69 10.97
N HIS A 40 4.80 -8.74 10.35
CA HIS A 40 3.98 -9.77 10.95
C HIS A 40 4.64 -11.13 10.85
N LYS A 41 4.24 -12.03 11.74
CA LYS A 41 4.54 -13.46 11.62
C LYS A 41 3.46 -14.21 10.86
N GLU A 42 2.26 -13.67 10.84
CA GLU A 42 1.08 -14.34 10.29
C GLU A 42 0.17 -13.30 9.64
N LEU A 43 -0.20 -13.54 8.38
CA LEU A 43 -1.17 -12.74 7.64
C LEU A 43 -2.06 -13.64 6.79
N LEU A 44 -3.30 -13.23 6.57
CA LEU A 44 -4.21 -13.84 5.61
C LEU A 44 -4.88 -12.76 4.75
N CYS A 45 -5.37 -13.16 3.59
CA CYS A 45 -6.26 -12.33 2.80
C CYS A 45 -7.69 -12.49 3.32
N ILE A 46 -8.42 -11.37 3.43
CA ILE A 46 -9.81 -11.37 3.91
C ILE A 46 -10.75 -10.83 2.83
N LYS A 47 -12.02 -11.21 2.93
CA LYS A 47 -13.13 -10.68 2.15
C LYS A 47 -14.25 -10.19 3.06
N PHE A 48 -15.07 -9.31 2.51
CA PHE A 48 -16.26 -8.82 3.20
C PHE A 48 -17.45 -9.73 2.87
N GLN A 49 -18.22 -10.07 3.90
CA GLN A 49 -19.49 -10.76 3.74
C GLN A 49 -20.56 -10.14 4.65
N ALA A 50 -21.83 -10.32 4.30
CA ALA A 50 -22.92 -9.93 5.17
C ALA A 50 -23.06 -10.95 6.32
N GLY A 51 -23.19 -10.48 7.55
CA GLY A 51 -23.40 -11.35 8.71
C GLY A 51 -22.78 -10.80 10.00
N PRO A 52 -22.82 -11.59 11.09
CA PRO A 52 -22.19 -11.24 12.36
C PRO A 52 -20.66 -11.16 12.26
N GLU A 53 -20.06 -11.92 11.34
CA GLU A 53 -18.63 -11.90 11.01
C GLU A 53 -18.44 -11.24 9.64
N PRO A 54 -18.29 -9.90 9.57
CA PRO A 54 -18.18 -9.20 8.29
C PRO A 54 -16.82 -9.38 7.61
N PHE A 55 -15.82 -9.93 8.31
CA PHE A 55 -14.48 -10.19 7.78
C PHE A 55 -14.18 -11.69 7.84
N VAL A 56 -14.04 -12.31 6.68
CA VAL A 56 -13.79 -13.77 6.58
C VAL A 56 -12.57 -14.04 5.72
N GLY A 57 -11.82 -15.09 6.07
CA GLY A 57 -10.67 -15.54 5.31
C GLY A 57 -11.00 -15.84 3.84
N HIS A 58 -10.07 -15.48 2.96
CA HIS A 58 -10.12 -15.75 1.53
C HIS A 58 -9.01 -16.73 1.13
N ASP A 59 -9.20 -18.01 1.44
CA ASP A 59 -8.15 -19.06 1.37
C ASP A 59 -7.38 -19.12 0.05
N GLU A 60 -8.06 -19.05 -1.09
CA GLU A 60 -7.41 -19.13 -2.41
C GLU A 60 -6.45 -17.96 -2.65
N ALA A 61 -6.89 -16.75 -2.29
CA ALA A 61 -6.08 -15.55 -2.34
C ALA A 61 -4.93 -15.62 -1.34
N THR A 62 -5.16 -16.11 -0.12
CA THR A 62 -4.10 -16.28 0.88
C THR A 62 -3.01 -17.23 0.41
N LYS A 63 -3.38 -18.39 -0.17
CA LYS A 63 -2.41 -19.37 -0.70
C LYS A 63 -1.59 -18.74 -1.84
N SER A 64 -2.26 -18.11 -2.79
CA SER A 64 -1.61 -17.48 -3.94
C SER A 64 -0.70 -16.32 -3.53
N ALA A 65 -1.18 -15.48 -2.61
CA ALA A 65 -0.41 -14.38 -2.06
C ALA A 65 0.82 -14.87 -1.29
N CYS A 66 0.69 -15.93 -0.49
CA CYS A 66 1.81 -16.47 0.27
C CYS A 66 2.90 -17.05 -0.64
N GLU A 67 2.52 -17.80 -1.68
CA GLU A 67 3.50 -18.32 -2.65
C GLU A 67 4.19 -17.18 -3.43
N ALA A 68 3.44 -16.15 -3.84
CA ALA A 68 4.02 -14.97 -4.49
C ALA A 68 4.96 -14.19 -3.54
N TYR A 69 4.57 -14.03 -2.27
CA TYR A 69 5.37 -13.35 -1.25
C TYR A 69 6.65 -14.13 -0.89
N LYS A 70 6.57 -15.46 -0.87
CA LYS A 70 7.73 -16.34 -0.68
C LYS A 70 8.75 -16.17 -1.80
N ALA A 71 8.29 -16.00 -3.04
CA ALA A 71 9.14 -15.74 -4.21
C ALA A 71 9.63 -14.28 -4.30
N ARG A 72 9.21 -13.40 -3.38
CA ARG A 72 9.56 -11.97 -3.39
C ARG A 72 11.06 -11.77 -3.19
N ASN A 73 11.63 -10.88 -3.99
CA ASN A 73 13.00 -10.39 -3.86
C ASN A 73 13.12 -8.98 -4.45
N THR A 74 12.76 -7.95 -3.68
CA THR A 74 12.62 -6.56 -4.18
C THR A 74 13.66 -5.58 -3.64
N GLY A 75 14.59 -6.04 -2.81
CA GLY A 75 15.52 -5.16 -2.11
C GLY A 75 16.23 -5.84 -0.95
N THR A 76 16.66 -5.03 0.02
CA THR A 76 17.52 -5.45 1.14
C THR A 76 16.84 -5.34 2.51
N LYS A 77 15.59 -4.89 2.55
CA LYS A 77 14.81 -4.81 3.79
C LYS A 77 14.28 -6.19 4.17
N LYS A 78 13.90 -6.34 5.44
CA LYS A 78 13.43 -7.62 5.98
C LYS A 78 12.22 -8.18 5.20
N TRP A 79 11.28 -7.32 4.82
CA TRP A 79 10.09 -7.67 4.03
C TRP A 79 10.31 -7.71 2.51
N ASP A 80 11.54 -7.45 2.03
CA ASP A 80 11.84 -7.57 0.61
C ASP A 80 12.07 -9.02 0.18
N THR A 81 12.23 -9.92 1.15
CA THR A 81 12.38 -11.37 0.95
C THR A 81 11.59 -12.11 2.02
N CYS A 82 11.16 -13.34 1.71
CA CYS A 82 10.57 -14.21 2.72
C CYS A 82 11.01 -15.68 2.55
N PRO A 83 12.25 -16.00 2.95
CA PRO A 83 12.80 -17.34 2.77
C PRO A 83 12.11 -18.41 3.62
N ASP A 84 11.43 -18.00 4.69
CA ASP A 84 10.72 -18.88 5.64
C ASP A 84 9.19 -18.84 5.49
N CYS A 85 8.68 -18.11 4.49
CA CYS A 85 7.26 -18.05 4.19
C CYS A 85 6.71 -19.43 3.80
N ARG A 86 5.58 -19.79 4.40
CA ARG A 86 4.80 -20.98 4.04
C ARG A 86 3.33 -20.76 4.32
N VAL A 87 2.49 -21.46 3.59
CA VAL A 87 1.08 -21.60 3.93
C VAL A 87 0.96 -22.51 5.15
N ASP A 88 0.19 -22.06 6.14
CA ASP A 88 -0.27 -22.80 7.30
C ASP A 88 -1.82 -22.83 7.29
N THR A 89 -2.41 -23.75 8.05
CA THR A 89 -3.87 -23.80 8.25
C THR A 89 -4.17 -23.48 9.70
N LYS A 90 -4.78 -22.32 9.95
CA LYS A 90 -5.13 -21.85 11.28
C LYS A 90 -6.52 -21.22 11.28
N TYR A 91 -7.20 -21.28 12.41
CA TYR A 91 -8.51 -20.65 12.60
C TYR A 91 -9.55 -21.05 11.55
N GLY A 92 -9.44 -22.27 11.00
CA GLY A 92 -10.36 -22.79 9.98
C GLY A 92 -10.05 -22.36 8.55
N GLY A 93 -8.95 -21.65 8.28
CA GLY A 93 -8.58 -21.19 6.94
C GLY A 93 -7.07 -21.14 6.68
N ALA A 94 -6.71 -20.73 5.48
CA ALA A 94 -5.31 -20.56 5.09
C ALA A 94 -4.72 -19.30 5.73
N THR A 95 -3.47 -19.39 6.21
CA THR A 95 -2.70 -18.26 6.75
C THR A 95 -1.28 -18.34 6.19
N CYS A 96 -0.70 -17.22 5.78
CA CYS A 96 0.71 -17.15 5.44
C CYS A 96 1.54 -16.92 6.69
N LYS A 97 2.58 -17.74 6.90
CA LYS A 97 3.40 -17.70 8.11
C LYS A 97 4.87 -17.49 7.79
N SER A 98 5.52 -16.63 8.56
CA SER A 98 6.98 -16.44 8.63
C SER A 98 7.40 -16.41 10.10
N ASP A 99 8.14 -17.41 10.54
CA ASP A 99 8.59 -17.50 11.95
C ASP A 99 9.58 -16.38 12.30
N ALA A 100 10.38 -15.94 11.31
CA ALA A 100 11.30 -14.82 11.42
C ALA A 100 10.63 -13.45 11.22
N GLY A 101 9.35 -13.39 10.85
CA GLY A 101 8.59 -12.14 10.74
C GLY A 101 9.00 -11.28 9.55
N HIS A 102 9.01 -11.89 8.36
CA HIS A 102 9.31 -11.25 7.07
C HIS A 102 8.06 -10.68 6.37
N LEU A 103 6.86 -10.91 6.90
CA LEU A 103 5.62 -10.48 6.24
C LEU A 103 5.35 -9.01 6.50
N GLY A 104 5.58 -8.15 5.51
CA GLY A 104 5.15 -6.75 5.54
C GLY A 104 3.68 -6.61 5.16
N GLY A 105 2.88 -5.96 6.01
CA GLY A 105 1.42 -5.82 5.84
C GLY A 105 1.00 -5.19 4.51
N ASP A 106 1.56 -4.03 4.17
CA ASP A 106 1.26 -3.33 2.91
C ASP A 106 1.66 -4.16 1.68
N GLN A 107 2.82 -4.82 1.75
CA GLN A 107 3.31 -5.63 0.64
C GLN A 107 2.45 -6.89 0.47
N PHE A 108 2.04 -7.54 1.55
CA PHE A 108 1.19 -8.73 1.50
C PHE A 108 -0.22 -8.38 1.02
N LYS A 109 -0.78 -7.24 1.47
CA LYS A 109 -2.05 -6.70 0.98
C LYS A 109 -2.06 -6.53 -0.54
N ALA A 110 -0.97 -6.03 -1.12
CA ALA A 110 -0.87 -5.86 -2.57
C ALA A 110 -1.09 -7.20 -3.31
N TYR A 111 -0.46 -8.28 -2.84
CA TYR A 111 -0.70 -9.61 -3.42
C TYR A 111 -2.13 -10.10 -3.16
N CYS A 112 -2.71 -9.85 -1.98
CA CYS A 112 -4.12 -10.19 -1.76
C CYS A 112 -5.04 -9.54 -2.80
N LEU A 113 -4.80 -8.27 -3.14
CA LEU A 113 -5.54 -7.55 -4.18
C LEU A 113 -5.35 -8.18 -5.56
N ASP A 114 -4.11 -8.53 -5.92
CA ASP A 114 -3.81 -9.21 -7.20
C ASP A 114 -4.55 -10.55 -7.34
N PHE A 115 -4.85 -11.22 -6.21
CA PHE A 115 -5.59 -12.49 -6.17
C PHE A 115 -7.06 -12.35 -5.76
N GLY A 116 -7.63 -11.13 -5.84
CA GLY A 116 -9.07 -10.89 -5.72
C GLY A 116 -9.60 -10.69 -4.30
N ALA A 117 -8.73 -10.60 -3.30
CA ALA A 117 -9.13 -10.26 -1.93
C ALA A 117 -8.94 -8.76 -1.65
N PRO A 118 -9.95 -8.06 -1.09
CA PRO A 118 -9.89 -6.61 -0.90
C PRO A 118 -8.91 -6.12 0.18
N ALA A 119 -8.48 -7.01 1.08
CA ALA A 119 -7.60 -6.65 2.18
C ALA A 119 -6.78 -7.86 2.68
N SER A 120 -5.80 -7.57 3.53
CA SER A 120 -5.10 -8.54 4.36
C SER A 120 -5.24 -8.18 5.83
N ASP A 121 -5.16 -9.18 6.70
CA ASP A 121 -5.19 -8.99 8.15
C ASP A 121 -4.37 -10.07 8.87
N THR A 122 -4.08 -9.84 10.14
CA THR A 122 -3.59 -10.86 11.06
C THR A 122 -4.75 -11.78 11.48
N PRO A 123 -4.49 -13.06 11.76
CA PRO A 123 -5.54 -14.00 12.13
C PRO A 123 -6.23 -13.74 13.48
N PHE A 124 -5.82 -12.72 14.24
CA PHE A 124 -6.41 -12.39 15.53
C PHE A 124 -7.78 -11.70 15.43
N VAL A 125 -8.15 -11.17 14.26
CA VAL A 125 -9.38 -10.34 14.11
C VAL A 125 -10.63 -11.19 13.79
N SER A 126 -10.51 -12.51 13.67
CA SER A 126 -11.63 -13.41 13.26
C SER A 126 -12.14 -14.36 14.36
N VAL A 127 -11.82 -14.13 15.64
CA VAL A 127 -12.20 -15.05 16.76
C VAL A 127 -12.83 -14.33 17.96
N PHE A 128 -13.59 -13.25 17.74
CA PHE A 128 -14.40 -12.63 18.81
C PHE A 128 -15.87 -12.57 18.44
#